data_AF-A0A7X6FPB3-F1
#
_entry.id   AF-A0A7X6FPB3-F1
#
_cell.length_a   1.000
_cell.length_b   1.000
_cell.length_c   1.000
_cell.angle_alpha   90.00
_cell.angle_beta   90.00
_cell.angle_gamma   90.00
#
_symmetry.space_group_name_H-M   'P 1'
#
loop_
_entity.id
_entity.type
_entity.pdbx_description
1 polymer ?
#
loop_
_entity_poly.entity_id
_entity_poly.type
_entity_poly.pdbx_seq_one_letter_code
_entity_poly.pdbx_strand_id
1 'polypeptide(L)'
;MKASTALMNRIMLALSEAGRIVFRNTTANGWAGKSFSLAPGQVYKARGGERVVLDAYPIKAGLCTGSGDLIGGERVVVTPDMVGKTLLVFASWEVKHGTGRATKEQLNFARVIREAGGIAEIVRDETEALNARLFKD
;
A
#
# COMPACT_ATOMS: atom_id res chain seq x y z
N MET A 1 10.16 -17.18 0.67
CA MET A 1 9.32 -15.95 0.56
C MET A 1 8.45 -16.09 -0.68
N LYS A 2 7.15 -15.71 -0.67
CA LYS A 2 6.32 -15.79 -1.87
C LYS A 2 6.87 -14.82 -2.94
N ALA A 3 6.84 -15.20 -4.22
CA ALA A 3 7.43 -14.43 -5.33
C ALA A 3 6.91 -12.98 -5.42
N SER A 4 5.61 -12.76 -5.16
CA SER A 4 5.00 -11.42 -5.12
C SER A 4 5.54 -10.55 -4.00
N THR A 5 5.82 -11.12 -2.82
CA THR A 5 6.40 -10.39 -1.69
C THR A 5 7.85 -10.00 -1.98
N ALA A 6 8.62 -10.89 -2.61
CA ALA A 6 10.00 -10.59 -3.00
C ALA A 6 10.05 -9.43 -4.02
N LEU A 7 9.19 -9.45 -5.03
CA LEU A 7 9.07 -8.37 -6.02
C LEU A 7 8.74 -7.02 -5.35
N MET A 8 7.72 -6.99 -4.50
CA MET A 8 7.31 -5.78 -3.81
C MET A 8 8.44 -5.18 -2.95
N ASN A 9 9.22 -6.02 -2.26
CA ASN A 9 10.36 -5.54 -1.48
C ASN A 9 11.43 -4.91 -2.37
N ARG A 10 11.73 -5.49 -3.54
CA ARG A 10 12.69 -4.88 -4.49
C ARG A 10 12.18 -3.55 -5.03
N ILE A 11 10.90 -3.45 -5.36
CA ILE A 11 10.28 -2.20 -5.78
C ILE A 11 10.37 -1.14 -4.68
N MET A 12 10.07 -1.48 -3.42
CA MET A 12 10.19 -0.55 -2.29
C MET A 12 11.62 -0.02 -2.14
N LEU A 13 12.63 -0.90 -2.24
CA LEU A 13 14.03 -0.50 -2.18
C LEU A 13 14.39 0.45 -3.32
N ALA A 14 14.06 0.09 -4.56
CA ALA A 14 14.34 0.91 -5.74
C ALA A 14 13.69 2.30 -5.65
N LEU A 15 12.42 2.37 -5.24
CA LEU A 15 11.71 3.65 -5.06
C LEU A 15 12.37 4.50 -3.95
N SER A 16 12.75 3.88 -2.84
CA SER A 16 13.41 4.57 -1.74
C SER A 16 14.79 5.08 -2.12
N GLU A 17 15.59 4.29 -2.85
CA GLU A 17 16.91 4.69 -3.37
C GLU A 17 16.80 5.86 -4.36
N ALA A 18 15.73 5.90 -5.16
CA ALA A 18 15.38 7.03 -6.02
C ALA A 18 14.87 8.27 -5.25
N GLY A 19 14.83 8.23 -3.91
CA GLY A 19 14.46 9.36 -3.07
C GLY A 19 12.95 9.57 -2.88
N ARG A 20 12.12 8.60 -3.29
CA ARG A 20 10.67 8.61 -3.02
C ARG A 20 10.39 8.15 -1.60
N ILE A 21 9.32 8.67 -1.02
CA ILE A 21 8.77 8.18 0.25
C ILE A 21 7.81 7.05 -0.10
N VAL A 22 8.06 5.84 0.40
CA VAL A 22 7.26 4.66 0.09
C VAL A 22 6.94 3.84 1.35
N PHE A 23 5.70 3.40 1.43
CA PHE A 23 5.16 2.56 2.49
C PHE A 23 4.39 1.40 1.89
N ARG A 24 4.37 0.27 2.59
CA ARG A 24 3.48 -0.83 2.26
C ARG A 24 2.07 -0.53 2.76
N ASN A 25 1.10 -0.58 1.86
CA ASN A 25 -0.32 -0.43 2.17
C ASN A 25 -0.98 -1.81 2.30
N THR A 26 -1.04 -2.32 3.52
CA THR A 26 -1.67 -3.63 3.76
C THR A 26 -3.18 -3.47 3.91
N THR A 27 -3.93 -3.91 2.90
CA THR A 27 -5.39 -4.04 3.01
C THR A 27 -5.72 -5.38 3.67
N ALA A 28 -6.31 -5.31 4.87
CA ALA A 28 -6.60 -6.51 5.66
C ALA A 28 -7.75 -6.25 6.63
N ASN A 29 -8.44 -7.33 7.00
CA ASN A 29 -9.27 -7.33 8.20
C ASN A 29 -8.38 -7.74 9.38
N GLY A 30 -8.38 -6.92 10.42
CA GLY A 30 -7.77 -7.21 11.70
C GLY A 30 -8.82 -7.14 12.81
N TRP A 31 -8.44 -7.60 13.99
CA TRP A 31 -9.22 -7.41 15.20
C TRP A 31 -8.37 -6.64 16.19
N ALA A 32 -8.92 -5.56 16.71
CA ALA A 32 -8.33 -4.81 17.81
C ALA A 32 -9.21 -4.94 19.05
N GLY A 33 -8.59 -4.78 20.20
CA GLY A 33 -9.24 -4.94 21.49
C GLY A 33 -8.18 -4.99 22.59
N LYS A 34 -8.60 -5.30 23.81
CA LYS A 34 -7.65 -5.43 24.92
C LYS A 34 -6.90 -6.74 24.77
N SER A 35 -5.57 -6.68 24.72
CA SER A 35 -4.77 -7.83 25.12
C SER A 35 -4.92 -7.99 26.64
N PHE A 36 -4.99 -9.23 27.12
CA PHE A 36 -5.07 -9.47 28.55
C PHE A 36 -3.84 -10.20 29.06
N SER A 37 -3.58 -10.01 30.35
CA SER A 37 -2.54 -10.69 31.12
C SER A 37 -3.24 -11.58 32.14
N LEU A 38 -2.72 -12.78 32.37
CA LEU A 38 -3.23 -13.66 33.43
C LEU A 38 -2.59 -13.29 34.76
N ALA A 39 -3.40 -13.21 35.83
CA ALA A 39 -2.89 -13.05 37.19
C ALA A 39 -2.30 -14.38 37.73
N PRO A 40 -1.43 -14.35 38.76
CA PRO A 40 -0.92 -15.57 39.38
C PRO A 40 -2.05 -16.50 39.83
N GLY A 41 -2.15 -17.69 39.24
CA GLY A 41 -3.17 -18.71 39.55
C GLY A 41 -4.31 -18.84 38.54
N GLN A 42 -4.47 -17.91 37.58
CA GLN A 42 -5.47 -18.07 36.52
C GLN A 42 -4.96 -18.96 35.38
N VAL A 43 -5.84 -19.82 34.88
CA VAL A 43 -5.54 -20.75 33.79
C VAL A 43 -6.32 -20.38 32.53
N TYR A 44 -5.58 -19.99 31.49
CA TYR A 44 -6.06 -20.01 30.12
C TYR A 44 -5.60 -21.32 29.46
N LYS A 45 -6.54 -22.26 29.22
CA LYS A 45 -6.22 -23.49 28.48
C LYS A 45 -6.25 -23.22 26.97
N ALA A 46 -5.11 -22.76 26.45
CA ALA A 46 -4.83 -22.68 25.02
C ALA A 46 -4.82 -24.08 24.39
N ARG A 47 -5.22 -24.20 23.13
CA ARG A 47 -5.22 -25.44 22.35
C ARG A 47 -4.07 -25.49 21.35
N GLY A 48 -3.37 -24.37 21.14
CA GLY A 48 -2.13 -24.24 20.37
C GLY A 48 -2.26 -23.25 19.20
N GLY A 49 -1.37 -22.26 19.13
CA GLY A 49 -1.25 -21.31 18.02
C GLY A 49 -2.12 -20.05 18.11
N GLU A 50 -2.86 -19.85 19.21
CA GLU A 50 -3.79 -18.73 19.33
C GLU A 50 -3.12 -17.39 19.70
N ARG A 51 -3.57 -16.31 19.06
CA ARG A 51 -3.49 -14.94 19.59
C ARG A 51 -4.89 -14.54 20.04
N VAL A 52 -5.07 -14.22 21.32
CA VAL A 52 -6.37 -13.85 21.88
C VAL A 52 -6.46 -12.34 22.04
N VAL A 53 -7.54 -11.75 21.54
CA VAL A 53 -7.89 -10.34 21.72
C VAL A 53 -9.24 -10.31 22.44
N LEU A 54 -9.30 -9.76 23.64
CA LEU A 54 -10.56 -9.57 24.36
C LEU A 54 -11.30 -8.35 23.84
N ASP A 55 -12.64 -8.38 23.91
CA ASP A 55 -13.52 -7.33 23.40
C ASP A 55 -13.18 -6.94 21.96
N ALA A 56 -12.83 -7.95 21.16
CA ALA A 56 -12.34 -7.77 19.81
C ALA A 56 -13.42 -7.13 18.93
N TYR A 57 -13.08 -6.00 18.31
CA TYR A 57 -13.88 -5.40 17.26
C TYR A 57 -13.11 -5.41 15.93
N PRO A 58 -13.81 -5.56 14.80
CA PRO A 58 -13.17 -5.63 13.50
C PRO A 58 -12.59 -4.27 13.11
N ILE A 59 -11.39 -4.28 12.57
CA ILE A 59 -10.77 -3.14 11.89
C ILE A 59 -10.53 -3.52 10.44
N LYS A 60 -10.97 -2.67 9.52
CA LYS A 60 -10.56 -2.73 8.12
C LYS A 60 -9.37 -1.81 7.92
N ALA A 61 -8.19 -2.39 7.73
CA ALA A 61 -6.94 -1.68 7.51
C ALA A 61 -6.71 -1.39 6.01
N GLY A 62 -5.82 -0.44 5.74
CA GLY A 62 -5.54 0.08 4.41
C GLY A 62 -6.44 1.26 4.03
N LEU A 63 -6.23 1.84 2.85
CA LEU A 63 -6.97 3.03 2.41
C LEU A 63 -8.40 2.72 1.97
N CYS A 64 -8.56 1.76 1.07
CA CYS A 64 -9.87 1.29 0.61
C CYS A 64 -9.75 -0.06 -0.12
N THR A 65 -10.88 -0.68 -0.49
CA THR A 65 -10.85 -1.86 -1.36
C THR A 65 -10.26 -1.46 -2.71
N GLY A 66 -9.18 -2.14 -3.14
CA GLY A 66 -8.50 -1.87 -4.40
C GLY A 66 -7.45 -0.76 -4.35
N SER A 67 -7.15 -0.18 -3.18
CA SER A 67 -5.98 0.70 -3.06
C SER A 67 -4.69 -0.06 -3.35
N GLY A 68 -3.72 0.60 -3.99
CA GLY A 68 -2.46 -0.04 -4.40
C GLY A 68 -1.67 -0.66 -3.24
N ASP A 69 -0.91 -1.72 -3.54
CA ASP A 69 -0.06 -2.43 -2.58
C ASP A 69 0.98 -1.53 -1.88
N LEU A 70 1.53 -0.56 -2.63
CA LEU A 70 2.50 0.41 -2.14
C LEU A 70 1.93 1.82 -2.30
N ILE A 71 2.16 2.68 -1.32
CA ILE A 71 1.73 4.07 -1.32
C ILE A 71 2.82 4.99 -0.82
N GLY A 72 2.72 6.28 -1.09
CA GLY A 72 3.61 7.28 -0.53
C GLY A 72 3.57 8.57 -1.32
N GLY A 73 4.73 9.14 -1.61
CA GLY A 73 4.82 10.40 -2.32
C GLY A 73 6.20 10.66 -2.89
N GLU A 74 6.25 11.60 -3.81
CA GLU A 74 7.48 12.07 -4.45
C GLU A 74 7.65 13.56 -4.15
N ARG A 75 8.83 13.98 -3.74
CA ARG A 75 9.12 15.42 -3.61
C ARG A 75 9.30 15.98 -5.00
N VAL A 76 8.42 16.90 -5.40
CA VAL A 76 8.47 17.55 -6.70
C VAL A 76 8.70 19.05 -6.53
N VAL A 77 9.62 19.59 -7.32
CA VAL A 77 9.75 21.04 -7.49
C VAL A 77 8.72 21.45 -8.53
N VAL A 78 7.78 22.32 -8.15
CA VAL A 78 6.75 22.83 -9.07
C VAL A 78 7.43 23.58 -10.21
N THR A 79 7.15 23.18 -11.44
CA THR A 79 7.66 23.82 -12.66
C THR A 79 6.64 24.82 -13.22
N PRO A 80 7.04 25.75 -14.10
CA PRO A 80 6.10 26.65 -14.78
C PRO A 80 4.96 25.93 -15.49
N ASP A 81 5.21 24.78 -16.13
CA ASP A 81 4.19 23.98 -16.81
C ASP A 81 3.16 23.36 -15.86
N MET A 82 3.47 23.28 -14.57
CA MET A 82 2.54 22.82 -13.53
C MET A 82 1.63 23.95 -13.02
N VAL A 83 1.93 25.22 -13.31
CA VAL A 83 1.13 26.35 -12.85
C VAL A 83 -0.26 26.29 -13.47
N GLY A 84 -1.28 26.39 -12.61
CA GLY A 84 -2.69 26.25 -13.01
C GLY A 84 -3.20 24.81 -13.14
N LYS A 85 -2.37 23.80 -12.89
CA LYS A 85 -2.80 22.39 -12.79
C LYS A 85 -3.14 22.02 -11.34
N THR A 86 -4.07 21.10 -11.17
CA THR A 86 -4.33 20.43 -9.89
C THR A 86 -3.25 19.39 -9.62
N LEU A 87 -2.68 19.40 -8.42
CA LEU A 87 -1.63 18.48 -7.99
C LEU A 87 -2.05 17.73 -6.73
N LEU A 88 -1.93 16.41 -6.78
CA LEU A 88 -1.94 15.54 -5.62
C LEU A 88 -0.57 14.88 -5.56
N VAL A 89 0.31 15.34 -4.67
CA VAL A 89 1.69 14.80 -4.52
C VAL A 89 1.68 13.47 -3.75
N PHE A 90 0.83 12.55 -4.21
CA PHE A 90 0.62 11.22 -3.69
C PHE A 90 0.98 10.23 -4.79
N ALA A 91 1.59 9.13 -4.38
CA ALA A 91 1.97 8.05 -5.27
C ALA A 91 1.40 6.71 -4.80
N SER A 92 0.96 5.88 -5.75
CA SER A 92 0.44 4.54 -5.51
C SER A 92 0.97 3.56 -6.57
N TRP A 93 1.41 2.39 -6.14
CA TRP A 93 1.84 1.32 -7.02
C TRP A 93 1.12 0.02 -6.67
N GLU A 94 0.39 -0.54 -7.63
CA GLU A 94 -0.23 -1.85 -7.52
C GLU A 94 0.66 -2.89 -8.18
N VAL A 95 1.14 -3.87 -7.42
CA VAL A 95 2.20 -4.79 -7.87
C VAL A 95 1.59 -6.07 -8.43
N LYS A 96 1.83 -6.34 -9.72
CA LYS A 96 1.38 -7.57 -10.38
C LYS A 96 2.54 -8.44 -10.83
N HIS A 97 2.67 -9.60 -10.21
CA HIS A 97 3.63 -10.63 -10.62
C HIS A 97 3.06 -11.50 -11.75
N GLY A 98 3.88 -11.84 -12.75
CA GLY A 98 3.53 -12.76 -13.84
C GLY A 98 2.27 -12.34 -14.60
N THR A 99 1.31 -13.25 -14.77
CA THR A 99 0.05 -12.99 -15.51
C THR A 99 -1.03 -12.29 -14.69
N GLY A 100 -0.72 -11.84 -13.46
CA GLY A 100 -1.68 -11.12 -12.61
C GLY A 100 -2.29 -9.90 -13.29
N ARG A 101 -3.60 -9.73 -13.16
CA ARG A 101 -4.36 -8.59 -13.72
C ARG A 101 -4.89 -7.71 -12.60
N ALA A 102 -4.95 -6.40 -12.85
CA ALA A 102 -5.57 -5.45 -11.93
C ALA A 102 -7.10 -5.65 -11.92
N THR A 103 -7.71 -5.56 -10.74
CA THR A 103 -9.17 -5.61 -10.61
C THR A 103 -9.80 -4.28 -11.04
N LYS A 104 -11.13 -4.26 -11.19
CA LYS A 104 -11.86 -3.02 -11.53
C LYS A 104 -11.66 -1.95 -10.47
N GLU A 105 -11.65 -2.33 -9.20
CA GLU A 105 -11.44 -1.44 -8.05
C GLU A 105 -10.04 -0.84 -8.06
N GLN A 106 -9.01 -1.64 -8.39
CA GLN A 106 -7.63 -1.20 -8.51
C GLN A 106 -7.42 -0.21 -9.66
N LEU A 107 -8.02 -0.51 -10.82
CA LEU A 107 -8.02 0.40 -11.96
C LEU A 107 -8.74 1.72 -11.64
N ASN A 108 -9.87 1.64 -10.95
CA ASN A 108 -10.62 2.83 -10.53
C ASN A 108 -9.84 3.68 -9.52
N PHE A 109 -9.20 3.06 -8.53
CA PHE A 109 -8.34 3.76 -7.58
C PHE A 109 -7.21 4.50 -8.27
N ALA A 110 -6.50 3.83 -9.19
CA ALA A 110 -5.44 4.46 -9.96
C ALA A 110 -5.95 5.62 -10.84
N ARG A 111 -7.12 5.45 -11.49
CA ARG A 111 -7.76 6.51 -12.26
C ARG A 111 -8.03 7.76 -11.42
N VAL A 112 -8.66 7.60 -10.25
CA VAL A 112 -9.01 8.71 -9.35
C VAL A 112 -7.77 9.48 -8.89
N ILE A 113 -6.69 8.78 -8.53
CA ILE A 113 -5.43 9.44 -8.14
C ILE A 113 -4.83 10.23 -9.31
N ARG A 114 -4.79 9.64 -10.52
CA ARG A 114 -4.26 10.32 -11.70
C ARG A 114 -5.08 11.57 -12.04
N GLU A 115 -6.41 11.48 -12.00
CA GLU A 115 -7.31 12.61 -12.24
C GLU A 115 -7.15 13.73 -11.19
N ALA A 116 -6.83 13.37 -9.95
CA ALA A 116 -6.51 14.33 -8.89
C ALA A 116 -5.11 14.95 -9.04
N GLY A 117 -4.33 14.57 -10.05
CA GLY A 117 -2.98 15.07 -10.29
C GLY A 117 -1.91 14.33 -9.50
N GLY A 118 -2.10 13.04 -9.22
CA GLY A 118 -1.13 12.17 -8.55
C GLY A 118 -0.57 11.05 -9.43
N ILE A 119 0.34 10.28 -8.85
CA ILE A 119 0.99 9.14 -9.50
C ILE A 119 0.26 7.87 -9.08
N ALA A 120 -0.27 7.10 -10.03
CA ALA A 120 -0.77 5.77 -9.71
C ALA A 120 -0.54 4.82 -10.87
N GLU A 121 0.19 3.72 -10.66
CA GLU A 121 0.50 2.79 -11.74
C GLU A 121 0.32 1.33 -11.32
N ILE A 122 -0.06 0.49 -12.29
CA ILE A 122 0.03 -0.96 -12.15
C ILE A 122 1.43 -1.34 -12.64
N VAL A 123 2.22 -1.98 -11.78
CA VAL A 123 3.63 -2.23 -12.04
C VAL A 123 4.00 -3.69 -11.85
N ARG A 124 4.98 -4.15 -12.63
CA ARG A 124 5.39 -5.56 -12.70
C ARG A 124 6.85 -5.77 -12.31
N ASP A 125 7.62 -4.69 -12.31
CA ASP A 125 9.02 -4.67 -11.94
C ASP A 125 9.42 -3.29 -11.41
N GLU A 126 10.68 -3.22 -10.97
CA GLU A 126 11.33 -2.02 -10.46
C GLU A 126 11.38 -0.88 -11.51
N THR A 127 11.57 -1.22 -12.78
CA THR A 127 11.68 -0.26 -13.88
C THR A 127 10.34 0.44 -14.13
N GLU A 128 9.24 -0.30 -14.22
CA GLU A 128 7.89 0.26 -14.34
C GLU A 128 7.55 1.15 -13.13
N ALA A 129 7.96 0.74 -11.92
CA ALA A 129 7.75 1.53 -10.71
C ALA A 129 8.51 2.86 -10.73
N LEU A 130 9.77 2.85 -11.17
CA LEU A 130 10.61 4.05 -11.30
C LEU A 130 10.09 4.98 -12.40
N ASN A 131 9.59 4.44 -13.50
CA ASN A 131 9.06 5.22 -14.62
C ASN A 131 7.68 5.86 -14.36
N ALA A 132 6.97 5.44 -13.30
CA ALA A 132 5.73 6.09 -12.87
C ALA A 132 6.01 7.55 -12.55
N ARG A 133 5.24 8.50 -13.09
CA ARG A 133 5.51 9.94 -12.92
C ARG A 133 4.21 10.75 -12.90
N LEU A 134 4.29 11.97 -12.34
CA LEU A 134 3.22 12.96 -12.48
C LEU A 134 3.12 13.36 -13.94
N PHE A 135 1.88 13.50 -14.43
CA PHE A 135 1.56 13.91 -15.80
C PHE A 135 2.26 13.03 -16.86
N LYS A 136 1.53 12.05 -17.39
CA LYS A 136 1.95 11.41 -18.63
C LYS A 136 1.55 12.33 -19.78
N ASP A 137 2.48 12.60 -20.68
CA ASP A 137 2.19 13.20 -21.99
C ASP A 137 1.25 12.28 -22.79
#